data_AF-A0A966CHK5-F1
#
_entry.id   AF-A0A966CHK5-F1
#
_cell.length_a   1.000
_cell.length_b   1.000
_cell.length_c   1.000
_cell.angle_alpha   90.00
_cell.angle_beta   90.00
_cell.angle_gamma   90.00
#
_symmetry.space_group_name_H-M   'P 1'
#
loop_
_entity.id
_entity.type
_entity.pdbx_description
1 polymer ?
#
loop_
_entity_poly.entity_id
_entity_poly.type
_entity_poly.pdbx_seq_one_letter_code
_entity_poly.pdbx_strand_id
1 'polypeptide(L)'
;TYPELCCHSLQDLDILNGREKIPFAVSPQARQVYQETIIPFWQGKSMRDLLFAEMTGEWKAAYEAGIFTEFMEQRAPGHTVLDDKIYRKGMSDFKADIQHSLQELDYLHDPQAYAKEQELRAMSICAEALIRFAQRHADLARASAKRETDPQRKAELERIAEICEHVPAHAPRDFWEALQYYWFVHLGVTTELNTWDAFCPGHLDRHLEPFYRKGLTGDCHFGSDSHLTHADFRSLAEELLQCFWIKFNNQPAPPKVGVTAAESGTYTDFAQINLGGILEDGADGVNEVTYLLLDVIEEMRLLQPSSSIQVSKKNPDRFVKRAARIIRTGFGQPSVFNADLIVQELVRMGKSVADARSGGSSGCVEVGAFGKEAYILTGYFNMPKLLELTLHNGLDPRTGRKIGLETGDPATFESFEEFFAAYEKQLRYFIEIKVRGNNVIERLYAAYMPAPFLSLLIDDCIASGKDYHDGGARYNSTYIQGVGLGTLTDAMTVIKYHVFDQKTLKMDALLALLDADFEGHERERQ
;
A
#
# COMPACT_ATOMS: atom_id res chain seq x y z
N THR A 1 7.07 -15.20 5.25
CA THR A 1 7.92 -14.86 4.09
C THR A 1 7.27 -15.43 2.84
N TYR A 2 7.61 -14.90 1.67
CA TYR A 2 6.98 -15.23 0.38
C TYR A 2 8.10 -15.59 -0.60
N PRO A 3 8.54 -16.86 -0.66
CA PRO A 3 9.76 -17.27 -1.37
C PRO A 3 9.67 -17.12 -2.90
N GLU A 4 8.45 -17.08 -3.43
CA GLU A 4 8.16 -16.76 -4.83
C GLU A 4 8.56 -15.32 -5.17
N LEU A 5 8.44 -14.38 -4.22
CA LEU A 5 8.91 -12.99 -4.39
C LEU A 5 10.38 -12.84 -4.00
N CYS A 6 10.72 -13.25 -2.77
CA CYS A 6 12.09 -13.23 -2.25
C CYS A 6 12.37 -14.46 -1.39
N CYS A 7 13.19 -15.36 -1.95
CA CYS A 7 13.70 -16.51 -1.23
C CYS A 7 14.86 -16.09 -0.30
N HIS A 8 14.54 -15.86 0.97
CA HIS A 8 15.52 -15.48 2.00
C HIS A 8 16.58 -16.56 2.18
N SER A 9 17.84 -16.13 2.27
CA SER A 9 18.96 -17.00 2.64
C SER A 9 18.93 -17.33 4.14
N LEU A 10 19.71 -18.32 4.55
CA LEU A 10 19.88 -18.62 5.97
C LEU A 10 20.51 -17.45 6.75
N GLN A 11 21.40 -16.69 6.11
CA GLN A 11 21.97 -15.48 6.69
C GLN A 11 20.90 -14.40 6.89
N ASP A 12 19.96 -14.26 5.95
CA ASP A 12 18.85 -13.31 6.11
C ASP A 12 17.96 -13.70 7.31
N LEU A 13 17.71 -14.99 7.51
CA LEU A 13 16.97 -15.47 8.69
C LEU A 13 17.73 -15.17 9.99
N ASP A 14 19.06 -15.32 10.00
CA ASP A 14 19.88 -15.02 11.16
C ASP A 14 19.89 -13.50 11.44
N ILE A 15 19.93 -12.65 10.41
CA ILE A 15 19.79 -11.18 10.51
C ILE A 15 18.41 -10.81 11.09
N LEU A 16 17.34 -11.39 10.56
CA LEU A 16 15.97 -11.12 11.03
C LEU A 16 15.80 -11.48 12.50
N ASN A 17 16.37 -12.59 12.94
CA ASN A 17 16.29 -13.05 14.32
C ASN A 17 17.13 -12.21 15.28
N GLY A 18 18.28 -11.70 14.83
CA GLY A 18 19.28 -11.03 15.69
C GLY A 18 19.34 -9.51 15.60
N ARG A 19 18.70 -8.86 14.63
CA ARG A 19 18.79 -7.40 14.43
C ARG A 19 18.17 -6.61 15.59
N GLU A 20 18.79 -5.49 15.94
CA GLU A 20 18.36 -4.64 17.06
C GLU A 20 16.95 -4.04 16.87
N LYS A 21 16.66 -3.57 15.65
CA LYS A 21 15.38 -2.94 15.32
C LYS A 21 14.54 -3.84 14.44
N ILE A 22 13.25 -3.93 14.77
CA ILE A 22 12.24 -4.72 14.04
C ILE A 22 12.61 -6.21 13.93
N PRO A 23 13.10 -6.92 14.98
CA PRO A 23 13.43 -8.34 14.88
C PRO A 23 12.21 -9.21 14.55
N PHE A 24 12.43 -10.29 13.80
CA PHE A 24 11.45 -11.37 13.62
C PHE A 24 12.08 -12.65 14.17
N ALA A 25 11.51 -13.17 15.25
CA ALA A 25 12.00 -14.41 15.84
C ALA A 25 11.85 -15.58 14.85
N VAL A 26 12.94 -16.29 14.59
CA VAL A 26 12.97 -17.46 13.69
C VAL A 26 13.16 -18.71 14.53
N SER A 27 12.15 -19.57 14.57
CA SER A 27 12.26 -20.84 15.30
C SER A 27 13.22 -21.82 14.59
N PRO A 28 13.88 -22.74 15.33
CA PRO A 28 14.71 -23.78 14.73
C PRO A 28 13.98 -24.60 13.66
N GLN A 29 12.69 -24.89 13.89
CA GLN A 29 11.85 -25.60 12.93
C GLN A 29 11.63 -24.80 11.64
N ALA A 30 11.31 -23.50 11.73
CA ALA A 30 11.14 -22.66 10.55
C ALA A 30 12.44 -22.56 9.74
N ARG A 31 13.58 -22.43 10.45
CA ARG A 31 14.91 -22.40 9.84
C ARG A 31 15.23 -23.71 9.11
N GLN A 32 14.91 -24.86 9.71
CA GLN A 32 15.11 -26.18 9.10
C GLN A 32 14.25 -26.36 7.84
N VAL A 33 12.97 -26.02 7.90
CA VAL A 33 12.06 -26.06 6.72
C VAL A 33 12.60 -25.18 5.60
N TYR A 34 13.15 -24.01 5.93
CA TYR A 34 13.78 -23.13 4.96
C TYR A 34 14.96 -23.79 4.25
N GLN A 35 15.88 -24.37 5.03
CA GLN A 35 17.08 -25.03 4.52
C GLN A 35 16.77 -26.26 3.66
N GLU A 36 15.82 -27.08 4.10
CA GLU A 36 15.58 -28.40 3.50
C GLU A 36 14.53 -28.38 2.38
N THR A 37 13.59 -27.43 2.40
CA THR A 37 12.44 -27.42 1.48
C THR A 37 12.33 -26.14 0.67
N ILE A 38 12.40 -24.96 1.31
CA ILE A 38 12.09 -23.68 0.64
C ILE A 38 13.24 -23.26 -0.28
N ILE A 39 14.46 -23.11 0.25
CA ILE A 39 15.63 -22.65 -0.52
C ILE A 39 15.92 -23.58 -1.70
N PRO A 40 15.95 -24.93 -1.56
CA PRO A 40 16.24 -25.81 -2.68
C PRO A 40 15.27 -25.69 -3.86
N PHE A 41 14.01 -25.31 -3.61
CA PHE A 41 13.03 -25.15 -4.68
C PHE A 41 13.06 -23.76 -5.32
N TRP A 42 13.16 -22.71 -4.51
CA TRP A 42 12.93 -21.32 -4.92
C TRP A 42 14.19 -20.53 -5.29
N GLN A 43 15.37 -20.97 -4.85
CA GLN A 43 16.62 -20.29 -5.20
C GLN A 43 16.80 -20.21 -6.72
N GLY A 44 17.00 -19.01 -7.25
CA GLY A 44 17.12 -18.77 -8.69
C GLY A 44 15.79 -18.76 -9.45
N LYS A 45 14.65 -18.87 -8.75
CA LYS A 45 13.29 -18.80 -9.33
C LYS A 45 12.44 -17.69 -8.72
N SER A 46 12.94 -17.02 -7.68
CA SER A 46 12.20 -15.93 -7.05
C SER A 46 12.11 -14.73 -7.98
N MET A 47 11.06 -13.91 -7.85
CA MET A 47 10.90 -12.68 -8.61
C MET A 47 12.11 -11.76 -8.44
N ARG A 48 12.70 -11.71 -7.24
CA ARG A 48 13.95 -10.99 -6.98
C ARG A 48 15.10 -11.50 -7.86
N ASP A 49 15.30 -12.82 -7.94
CA ASP A 49 16.37 -13.39 -8.76
C ASP A 49 16.17 -13.06 -10.25
N LEU A 50 14.94 -13.19 -10.75
CA LEU A 50 14.57 -12.87 -12.13
C LEU A 50 14.78 -11.37 -12.44
N LEU A 51 14.29 -10.50 -11.56
CA LEU A 51 14.43 -9.05 -11.69
C LEU A 51 15.92 -8.66 -11.81
N PHE A 52 16.75 -9.07 -10.85
CA PHE A 52 18.15 -8.70 -10.85
C PHE A 52 18.94 -9.36 -12.01
N ALA A 53 18.50 -10.50 -12.55
CA ALA A 53 19.10 -11.07 -13.75
C ALA A 53 18.89 -10.17 -14.99
N GLU A 54 17.72 -9.56 -15.12
CA GLU A 54 17.34 -8.72 -16.27
C GLU A 54 17.82 -7.26 -16.17
N MET A 55 18.17 -6.79 -14.97
CA MET A 55 18.65 -5.41 -14.79
C MET A 55 20.03 -5.16 -15.40
N THR A 56 20.14 -4.02 -16.08
CA THR A 56 21.38 -3.52 -16.69
C THR A 56 22.47 -3.22 -15.66
N GLY A 57 23.73 -3.14 -16.13
CA GLY A 57 24.85 -2.75 -15.28
C GLY A 57 24.70 -1.33 -14.71
N GLU A 58 24.18 -0.41 -15.51
CA GLU A 58 23.91 0.98 -15.11
C GLU A 58 22.82 1.06 -14.03
N TRP A 59 21.74 0.29 -14.19
CA TRP A 59 20.68 0.20 -13.19
C TRP A 59 21.20 -0.35 -11.87
N LYS A 60 21.98 -1.44 -11.91
CA LYS A 60 22.58 -2.05 -10.71
C LYS A 60 23.54 -1.08 -10.02
N ALA A 61 24.38 -0.40 -10.79
CA ALA A 61 25.30 0.61 -10.25
C ALA A 61 24.55 1.78 -9.60
N ALA A 62 23.46 2.26 -10.19
CA ALA A 62 22.64 3.33 -9.62
C ALA A 62 21.92 2.89 -8.34
N TYR A 63 21.38 1.67 -8.31
CA TYR A 63 20.76 1.06 -7.12
C TYR A 63 21.80 0.89 -5.98
N GLU A 64 22.96 0.29 -6.25
CA GLU A 64 24.07 0.12 -5.28
C GLU A 64 24.60 1.47 -4.76
N ALA A 65 24.61 2.50 -5.61
CA ALA A 65 25.00 3.85 -5.27
C ALA A 65 23.95 4.61 -4.42
N GLY A 66 22.73 4.07 -4.29
CA GLY A 66 21.65 4.70 -3.53
C GLY A 66 21.01 5.88 -4.27
N ILE A 67 21.02 5.85 -5.61
CA ILE A 67 20.34 6.84 -6.45
C ILE A 67 18.83 6.64 -6.38
N PHE A 68 18.38 5.40 -6.38
CA PHE A 68 16.99 5.03 -6.17
C PHE A 68 16.88 3.68 -5.47
N THR A 69 15.68 3.39 -4.96
CA THR A 69 15.32 2.06 -4.45
C THR A 69 14.43 1.30 -5.45
N GLU A 70 14.15 0.03 -5.17
CA GLU A 70 13.27 -0.82 -5.98
C GLU A 70 12.22 -1.48 -5.10
N PHE A 71 10.97 -1.04 -5.18
CA PHE A 71 9.90 -1.51 -4.30
C PHE A 71 9.54 -2.97 -4.54
N MET A 72 9.70 -3.44 -5.78
CA MET A 72 9.22 -4.77 -6.16
C MET A 72 10.27 -5.88 -5.98
N GLU A 73 11.41 -5.60 -5.33
CA GLU A 73 12.46 -6.60 -5.12
C GLU A 73 12.11 -7.66 -4.05
N GLN A 74 11.27 -7.32 -3.07
CA GLN A 74 10.91 -8.21 -1.95
C GLN A 74 9.39 -8.28 -1.69
N ARG A 75 8.61 -7.43 -2.36
CA ARG A 75 7.17 -7.29 -2.22
C ARG A 75 6.52 -7.19 -3.59
N ALA A 76 5.28 -7.65 -3.72
CA ALA A 76 4.49 -7.44 -4.92
C ALA A 76 3.98 -5.99 -5.00
N PRO A 77 3.69 -5.46 -6.21
CA PRO A 77 3.22 -4.09 -6.43
C PRO A 77 2.16 -3.65 -5.41
N GLY A 78 1.07 -4.40 -5.28
CA GLY A 78 0.05 -4.11 -4.27
C GLY A 78 -0.45 -2.68 -4.36
N HIS A 79 -0.35 -1.96 -3.23
CA HIS A 79 -0.61 -0.52 -3.13
C HIS A 79 -1.96 -0.14 -3.73
N THR A 80 -3.01 -0.67 -3.11
CA THR A 80 -4.38 -0.48 -3.58
C THR A 80 -5.37 -0.60 -2.44
N VAL A 81 -6.61 -0.22 -2.72
CA VAL A 81 -7.67 -0.04 -1.74
C VAL A 81 -8.98 -0.59 -2.29
N LEU A 82 -9.76 -1.23 -1.42
CA LEU A 82 -11.10 -1.71 -1.76
C LEU A 82 -12.10 -0.56 -1.85
N ASP A 83 -13.14 -0.74 -2.67
CA ASP A 83 -14.34 0.10 -2.65
C ASP A 83 -15.53 -0.62 -1.98
N ASP A 84 -16.75 -0.27 -2.36
CA ASP A 84 -17.97 -0.73 -1.69
C ASP A 84 -18.54 -2.07 -2.25
N LYS A 85 -17.89 -2.71 -3.24
CA LYS A 85 -18.47 -3.84 -3.97
C LYS A 85 -18.78 -5.07 -3.10
N ILE A 86 -17.89 -5.43 -2.17
CA ILE A 86 -18.06 -6.63 -1.33
C ILE A 86 -19.22 -6.47 -0.34
N TYR A 87 -19.63 -5.23 -0.06
CA TYR A 87 -20.73 -4.95 0.84
C TYR A 87 -22.09 -5.14 0.17
N ARG A 88 -22.12 -5.35 -1.16
CA ARG A 88 -23.33 -5.58 -1.94
C ARG A 88 -23.33 -6.91 -2.70
N LYS A 89 -22.18 -7.60 -2.75
CA LYS A 89 -21.98 -8.82 -3.53
C LYS A 89 -21.19 -9.87 -2.76
N GLY A 90 -21.63 -11.12 -2.84
CA GLY A 90 -20.86 -12.29 -2.42
C GLY A 90 -19.91 -12.77 -3.51
N MET A 91 -18.95 -13.61 -3.15
CA MET A 91 -18.05 -14.31 -4.08
C MET A 91 -18.82 -15.17 -5.09
N SER A 92 -20.04 -15.61 -4.77
CA SER A 92 -20.92 -16.28 -5.74
C SER A 92 -21.38 -15.35 -6.86
N ASP A 93 -21.61 -14.07 -6.55
CA ASP A 93 -21.99 -13.07 -7.55
C ASP A 93 -20.81 -12.71 -8.46
N PHE A 94 -19.60 -12.61 -7.89
CA PHE A 94 -18.37 -12.47 -8.70
C PHE A 94 -18.16 -13.65 -9.65
N LYS A 95 -18.41 -14.89 -9.20
CA LYS A 95 -18.37 -16.07 -10.07
C LYS A 95 -19.41 -16.02 -11.18
N ALA A 96 -20.59 -15.46 -10.93
CA ALA A 96 -21.61 -15.27 -11.95
C ALA A 96 -21.16 -14.26 -13.03
N ASP A 97 -20.55 -13.14 -12.63
CA ASP A 97 -20.00 -12.16 -13.57
C ASP A 97 -18.86 -12.76 -14.40
N ILE A 98 -17.96 -13.52 -13.78
CA ILE A 98 -16.89 -14.24 -14.48
C ILE A 98 -17.47 -15.22 -15.51
N GLN A 99 -18.51 -15.95 -15.14
CA GLN A 99 -19.17 -16.89 -16.04
C GLN A 99 -19.84 -16.18 -17.22
N HIS A 100 -20.35 -14.96 -17.02
CA HIS A 100 -20.85 -14.11 -18.08
C HIS A 100 -19.71 -13.66 -19.02
N SER A 101 -18.62 -13.10 -18.48
CA SER A 101 -17.45 -12.72 -19.29
C SER A 101 -16.87 -13.89 -20.09
N LEU A 102 -16.81 -15.10 -19.50
CA LEU A 102 -16.36 -16.32 -20.19
C LEU A 102 -17.24 -16.69 -21.40
N GLN A 103 -18.54 -16.43 -21.33
CA GLN A 103 -19.48 -16.71 -22.43
C GLN A 103 -19.37 -15.71 -23.57
N GLU A 104 -18.87 -14.51 -23.29
CA GLU A 104 -18.72 -13.42 -24.27
C GLU A 104 -17.36 -13.45 -25.00
N LEU A 105 -16.47 -14.39 -24.67
CA LEU A 105 -15.16 -14.49 -25.31
C LEU A 105 -15.27 -14.83 -26.81
N ASP A 106 -14.71 -13.97 -27.66
CA ASP A 106 -14.65 -14.15 -29.11
C ASP A 106 -13.33 -14.79 -29.55
N TYR A 107 -13.31 -16.12 -29.62
CA TYR A 107 -12.14 -16.88 -30.08
C TYR A 107 -11.80 -16.70 -31.57
N LEU A 108 -12.68 -16.10 -32.37
CA LEU A 108 -12.46 -15.92 -33.80
C LEU A 108 -11.78 -14.59 -34.13
N HIS A 109 -12.07 -13.54 -33.36
CA HIS A 109 -11.57 -12.19 -33.66
C HIS A 109 -10.72 -11.56 -32.54
N ASP A 110 -10.72 -12.11 -31.32
CA ASP A 110 -9.84 -11.66 -30.25
C ASP A 110 -8.64 -12.61 -30.06
N PRO A 111 -7.42 -12.23 -30.49
CA PRO A 111 -6.23 -13.07 -30.31
C PRO A 111 -5.85 -13.26 -28.83
N GLN A 112 -6.42 -12.49 -27.90
CA GLN A 112 -6.22 -12.63 -26.46
C GLN A 112 -7.29 -13.49 -25.78
N ALA A 113 -8.30 -13.99 -26.51
CA ALA A 113 -9.43 -14.72 -25.92
C ALA A 113 -9.01 -15.87 -24.99
N TYR A 114 -8.00 -16.66 -25.38
CA TYR A 114 -7.49 -17.74 -24.54
C TYR A 114 -6.82 -17.24 -23.26
N ALA A 115 -6.02 -16.17 -23.33
CA ALA A 115 -5.39 -15.58 -22.15
C ALA A 115 -6.45 -15.04 -21.18
N LYS A 116 -7.48 -14.36 -21.72
CA LYS A 116 -8.62 -13.88 -20.94
C LYS A 116 -9.39 -15.02 -20.28
N GLU A 117 -9.58 -16.14 -20.98
CA GLU A 117 -10.19 -17.33 -20.41
C GLU A 117 -9.39 -17.86 -19.23
N GLN A 118 -8.06 -17.96 -19.35
CA GLN A 118 -7.21 -18.47 -18.26
C GLN A 118 -7.27 -17.57 -17.03
N GLU A 119 -7.22 -16.25 -17.24
CA GLU A 119 -7.32 -15.28 -16.15
C GLU A 119 -8.68 -15.35 -15.46
N LEU A 120 -9.79 -15.34 -16.22
CA LEU A 120 -11.14 -15.48 -15.67
C LEU A 120 -11.32 -16.79 -14.89
N ARG A 121 -10.74 -17.90 -15.38
CA ARG A 121 -10.73 -19.18 -14.66
C ARG A 121 -9.94 -19.10 -13.36
N ALA A 122 -8.78 -18.45 -13.36
CA ALA A 122 -7.98 -18.22 -12.16
C ALA A 122 -8.76 -17.41 -11.13
N MET A 123 -9.38 -16.30 -11.53
CA MET A 123 -10.27 -15.49 -10.69
C MET A 123 -11.40 -16.34 -10.08
N SER A 124 -12.07 -17.20 -10.87
CA SER A 124 -13.13 -18.07 -10.36
C SER A 124 -12.63 -19.09 -9.34
N ILE A 125 -11.41 -19.61 -9.49
CA ILE A 125 -10.79 -20.52 -8.52
C ILE A 125 -10.50 -19.78 -7.22
N CYS A 126 -9.99 -18.54 -7.30
CA CYS A 126 -9.71 -17.71 -6.14
C CYS A 126 -10.98 -17.34 -5.35
N ALA A 127 -12.08 -17.02 -6.03
CA ALA A 127 -13.38 -16.78 -5.39
C ALA A 127 -13.88 -18.01 -4.61
N GLU A 128 -13.76 -19.20 -5.20
CA GLU A 128 -14.09 -20.47 -4.55
C GLU A 128 -13.15 -20.77 -3.36
N ALA A 129 -11.86 -20.46 -3.48
CA ALA A 129 -10.88 -20.64 -2.42
C ALA A 129 -11.24 -19.81 -1.18
N LEU A 130 -11.69 -18.56 -1.36
CA LEU A 130 -12.11 -17.71 -0.24
C LEU A 130 -13.38 -18.24 0.45
N ILE A 131 -14.36 -18.74 -0.32
CA ILE A 131 -15.56 -19.39 0.23
C ILE A 131 -15.15 -20.60 1.09
N ARG A 132 -14.26 -21.46 0.58
CA ARG A 132 -13.76 -22.63 1.32
C ARG A 132 -12.96 -22.24 2.55
N PHE A 133 -12.19 -21.15 2.48
CA PHE A 133 -11.44 -20.63 3.61
C PHE A 133 -12.37 -20.23 4.77
N ALA A 134 -13.48 -19.55 4.48
CA ALA A 134 -14.47 -19.18 5.50
C ALA A 134 -15.25 -20.37 6.03
N GLN A 135 -15.66 -21.33 5.18
CA GLN A 135 -16.32 -22.57 5.62
C GLN A 135 -15.48 -23.35 6.63
N ARG A 136 -14.16 -23.41 6.46
CA ARG A 136 -13.26 -24.03 7.45
C ARG A 136 -13.27 -23.31 8.80
N HIS A 137 -13.44 -21.99 8.81
CA HIS A 137 -13.60 -21.22 10.05
C HIS A 137 -14.95 -21.49 10.69
N ALA A 138 -16.02 -21.59 9.89
CA ALA A 138 -17.35 -21.96 10.39
C ALA A 138 -17.35 -23.34 11.06
N ASP A 139 -16.74 -24.34 10.42
CA ASP A 139 -16.61 -25.70 10.96
C ASP A 139 -15.87 -25.71 12.31
N LEU A 140 -14.76 -24.97 12.39
CA LEU A 140 -13.97 -24.87 13.62
C LEU A 140 -14.72 -24.12 14.73
N ALA A 141 -15.41 -23.03 14.40
CA ALA A 141 -16.20 -22.26 15.34
C ALA A 141 -17.36 -23.11 15.90
N ARG A 142 -18.06 -23.85 15.04
CA ARG A 142 -19.13 -24.78 15.45
C ARG A 142 -18.61 -25.92 16.31
N ALA A 143 -17.46 -26.50 15.96
CA ALA A 143 -16.83 -27.55 16.77
C ALA A 143 -16.36 -27.02 18.14
N SER A 144 -15.94 -25.75 18.21
CA SER A 144 -15.55 -25.09 19.45
C SER A 144 -16.77 -24.76 20.31
N ALA A 145 -17.85 -24.23 19.73
CA ALA A 145 -19.11 -23.96 20.43
C ALA A 145 -19.69 -25.22 21.12
N LYS A 146 -19.58 -26.39 20.49
CA LYS A 146 -20.02 -27.66 21.08
C LYS A 146 -19.26 -28.07 22.35
N ARG A 147 -18.02 -27.59 22.50
CA ARG A 147 -17.13 -27.90 23.64
C ARG A 147 -17.06 -26.76 24.66
N GLU A 148 -17.59 -25.60 24.31
CA GLU A 148 -17.59 -24.42 25.17
C GLU A 148 -18.62 -24.57 26.29
N THR A 149 -18.21 -24.22 27.50
CA THR A 149 -19.02 -24.31 28.72
C THR A 149 -19.60 -22.97 29.12
N ASP A 150 -18.93 -21.86 28.79
CA ASP A 150 -19.46 -20.52 29.03
C ASP A 150 -20.58 -20.21 28.01
N PRO A 151 -21.83 -19.98 28.46
CA PRO A 151 -22.96 -19.71 27.57
C PRO A 151 -22.75 -18.50 26.67
N GLN A 152 -22.11 -17.44 27.17
CA GLN A 152 -21.86 -16.24 26.37
C GLN A 152 -20.87 -16.54 25.26
N ARG A 153 -19.71 -17.12 25.60
CA ARG A 153 -18.69 -17.48 24.61
C ARG A 153 -19.20 -18.50 23.60
N LYS A 154 -20.05 -19.43 24.03
CA LYS A 154 -20.70 -20.38 23.13
C LYS A 154 -21.59 -19.67 22.10
N ALA A 155 -22.41 -18.72 22.52
CA ALA A 155 -23.26 -17.95 21.62
C ALA A 155 -22.43 -17.13 20.61
N GLU A 156 -21.31 -16.54 21.05
CA GLU A 156 -20.36 -15.86 20.16
C GLU A 156 -19.78 -16.82 19.10
N LEU A 157 -19.37 -18.03 19.49
CA LEU A 157 -18.82 -19.03 18.57
C LEU A 157 -19.87 -19.55 17.58
N GLU A 158 -21.11 -19.74 18.03
CA GLU A 158 -22.24 -20.08 17.14
C GLU A 158 -22.52 -18.96 16.15
N ARG A 159 -22.46 -17.69 16.60
CA ARG A 159 -22.60 -16.53 15.72
C ARG A 159 -21.46 -16.41 14.71
N ILE A 160 -20.21 -16.62 15.14
CA ILE A 160 -19.06 -16.66 14.22
C ILE A 160 -19.26 -17.75 13.17
N ALA A 161 -19.75 -18.93 13.56
CA ALA A 161 -20.01 -20.01 12.62
C ALA A 161 -21.07 -19.60 11.58
N GLU A 162 -22.21 -19.04 12.02
CA GLU A 162 -23.26 -18.56 11.12
C GLU A 162 -22.75 -17.50 10.14
N ILE A 163 -21.99 -16.51 10.62
CA ILE A 163 -21.40 -15.46 9.81
C ILE A 163 -20.49 -16.07 8.73
N CYS A 164 -19.58 -16.98 9.12
CA CYS A 164 -18.61 -17.58 8.20
C CYS A 164 -19.23 -18.58 7.21
N GLU A 165 -20.44 -19.08 7.47
CA GLU A 165 -21.22 -19.84 6.48
C GLU A 165 -21.86 -18.95 5.43
N HIS A 166 -22.21 -17.71 5.80
CA HIS A 166 -22.86 -16.76 4.92
C HIS A 166 -21.86 -15.95 4.11
N VAL A 167 -20.96 -15.20 4.77
CA VAL A 167 -19.88 -14.45 4.12
C VAL A 167 -18.61 -15.30 4.06
N PRO A 168 -17.89 -15.32 2.93
CA PRO A 168 -17.96 -14.41 1.79
C PRO A 168 -18.82 -14.93 0.63
N ALA A 169 -19.52 -16.06 0.75
CA ALA A 169 -20.27 -16.64 -0.37
C ALA A 169 -21.40 -15.72 -0.85
N HIS A 170 -22.01 -14.99 0.07
CA HIS A 170 -23.11 -14.05 -0.14
C HIS A 170 -22.76 -12.65 0.38
N ALA A 171 -23.51 -11.65 -0.08
CA ALA A 171 -23.38 -10.28 0.43
C ALA A 171 -23.71 -10.21 1.93
N PRO A 172 -23.01 -9.35 2.71
CA PRO A 172 -23.23 -9.26 4.16
C PRO A 172 -24.62 -8.70 4.46
N ARG A 173 -25.23 -9.16 5.55
CA ARG A 173 -26.61 -8.81 5.94
C ARG A 173 -26.67 -7.78 7.06
N ASP A 174 -25.59 -7.67 7.83
CA ASP A 174 -25.47 -6.82 9.02
C ASP A 174 -24.02 -6.33 9.23
N PHE A 175 -23.83 -5.54 10.29
CA PHE A 175 -22.57 -4.85 10.59
C PHE A 175 -21.43 -5.82 10.89
N TRP A 176 -21.70 -6.95 11.56
CA TRP A 176 -20.67 -7.93 11.91
C TRP A 176 -20.26 -8.72 10.65
N GLU A 177 -21.23 -9.14 9.84
CA GLU A 177 -20.93 -9.79 8.56
C GLU A 177 -20.12 -8.90 7.63
N ALA A 178 -20.41 -7.59 7.58
CA ALA A 178 -19.65 -6.63 6.76
C ALA A 178 -18.18 -6.55 7.19
N LEU A 179 -17.90 -6.47 8.49
CA LEU A 179 -16.54 -6.47 9.03
C LEU A 179 -15.82 -7.81 8.76
N GLN A 180 -16.50 -8.93 9.00
CA GLN A 180 -15.91 -10.26 8.83
C GLN A 180 -15.64 -10.57 7.35
N TYR A 181 -16.52 -10.13 6.44
CA TYR A 181 -16.31 -10.31 5.00
C TYR A 181 -15.09 -9.51 4.53
N TYR A 182 -15.01 -8.21 4.87
CA TYR A 182 -13.80 -7.44 4.56
C TYR A 182 -12.56 -8.13 5.14
N TRP A 183 -12.61 -8.64 6.38
CA TRP A 183 -11.46 -9.29 6.98
C TRP A 183 -11.03 -10.55 6.22
N PHE A 184 -11.96 -11.36 5.73
CA PHE A 184 -11.62 -12.48 4.84
C PHE A 184 -10.97 -11.99 3.55
N VAL A 185 -11.51 -10.94 2.93
CA VAL A 185 -10.95 -10.35 1.71
C VAL A 185 -9.54 -9.81 1.94
N HIS A 186 -9.31 -9.07 3.02
CA HIS A 186 -7.98 -8.58 3.42
C HIS A 186 -6.97 -9.72 3.56
N LEU A 187 -7.35 -10.81 4.25
CA LEU A 187 -6.50 -12.00 4.35
C LEU A 187 -6.27 -12.66 2.99
N GLY A 188 -7.29 -12.72 2.12
CA GLY A 188 -7.15 -13.26 0.77
C GLY A 188 -6.09 -12.51 -0.04
N VAL A 189 -6.17 -11.17 -0.09
CA VAL A 189 -5.20 -10.33 -0.80
C VAL A 189 -3.79 -10.47 -0.22
N THR A 190 -3.66 -10.34 1.10
CA THR A 190 -2.35 -10.32 1.77
C THR A 190 -1.69 -11.69 1.86
N THR A 191 -2.42 -12.78 1.66
CA THR A 191 -1.87 -14.14 1.59
C THR A 191 -1.67 -14.64 0.16
N GLU A 192 -2.37 -14.06 -0.82
CA GLU A 192 -2.09 -14.29 -2.25
C GLU A 192 -0.67 -13.85 -2.60
N LEU A 193 -0.30 -12.61 -2.25
CA LEU A 193 1.04 -12.07 -2.43
C LEU A 193 1.40 -11.13 -1.27
N ASN A 194 2.71 -10.93 -1.05
CA ASN A 194 3.21 -9.90 -0.13
C ASN A 194 3.09 -8.50 -0.74
N THR A 195 1.88 -7.98 -0.86
CA THR A 195 1.59 -6.66 -1.44
C THR A 195 2.16 -5.53 -0.59
N TRP A 196 2.58 -4.42 -1.21
CA TRP A 196 2.76 -3.17 -0.48
C TRP A 196 1.44 -2.70 0.15
N ASP A 197 1.56 -2.15 1.36
CA ASP A 197 0.51 -1.50 2.14
C ASP A 197 -0.69 -2.40 2.50
N ALA A 198 -0.41 -3.71 2.60
CA ALA A 198 -1.36 -4.76 2.91
C ALA A 198 -2.62 -4.66 2.01
N PHE A 199 -3.77 -4.37 2.61
CA PHE A 199 -5.01 -4.05 1.92
C PHE A 199 -5.89 -3.19 2.81
N CYS A 200 -6.58 -2.20 2.24
CA CYS A 200 -7.37 -1.22 3.00
C CYS A 200 -8.86 -1.26 2.60
N PRO A 201 -9.79 -0.99 3.53
CA PRO A 201 -11.22 -0.90 3.22
C PRO A 201 -11.62 0.45 2.61
N GLY A 202 -10.68 1.40 2.46
CA GLY A 202 -10.98 2.74 1.97
C GLY A 202 -11.86 3.52 2.94
N HIS A 203 -13.04 3.94 2.48
CA HIS A 203 -14.01 4.74 3.24
C HIS A 203 -14.90 3.84 4.11
N LEU A 204 -14.28 3.18 5.10
CA LEU A 204 -14.93 2.19 5.95
C LEU A 204 -16.18 2.74 6.65
N ASP A 205 -16.15 4.00 7.08
CA ASP A 205 -17.30 4.67 7.71
C ASP A 205 -18.51 4.73 6.78
N ARG A 206 -18.30 4.99 5.48
CA ARG A 206 -19.36 5.01 4.47
C ARG A 206 -19.86 3.61 4.14
N HIS A 207 -18.96 2.63 4.06
CA HIS A 207 -19.31 1.25 3.73
C HIS A 207 -20.11 0.58 4.85
N LEU A 208 -19.82 0.91 6.11
CA LEU A 208 -20.53 0.37 7.27
C LEU A 208 -21.81 1.11 7.64
N GLU A 209 -21.98 2.36 7.21
CA GLU A 209 -23.14 3.21 7.56
C GLU A 209 -24.50 2.54 7.30
N PRO A 210 -24.74 1.90 6.13
CA PRO A 210 -26.03 1.25 5.86
C PRO A 210 -26.33 0.12 6.85
N PHE A 211 -25.31 -0.65 7.25
CA PHE A 211 -25.45 -1.75 8.20
C PHE A 211 -25.63 -1.25 9.62
N TYR A 212 -24.94 -0.17 9.99
CA TYR A 212 -25.08 0.48 11.29
C TYR A 212 -26.50 1.06 11.44
N ARG A 213 -27.01 1.74 10.41
CA ARG A 213 -28.38 2.28 10.40
C ARG A 213 -29.43 1.18 10.52
N LYS A 214 -29.28 0.09 9.77
CA LYS A 214 -30.15 -1.11 9.87
C LYS A 214 -30.09 -1.75 11.26
N GLY A 215 -28.91 -1.74 11.88
CA GLY A 215 -28.72 -2.18 13.26
C GLY A 215 -29.53 -1.37 14.26
N LEU A 216 -29.53 -0.04 14.10
CA LEU A 216 -30.31 0.86 14.96
C LEU A 216 -31.82 0.69 14.82
N THR A 217 -32.35 0.33 13.64
CA THR A 217 -33.80 0.14 13.45
C THR A 217 -34.33 -1.20 14.00
N GLY A 218 -33.43 -2.11 14.43
CA GLY A 218 -33.79 -3.44 14.91
C GLY A 218 -34.05 -4.46 13.79
N ASP A 219 -33.81 -4.09 12.52
CA ASP A 219 -33.99 -4.97 11.35
C ASP A 219 -32.80 -5.93 11.12
N CYS A 220 -31.97 -6.12 12.13
CA CYS A 220 -30.73 -6.89 12.10
C CYS A 220 -30.84 -8.20 12.91
N HIS A 221 -30.20 -9.27 12.45
CA HIS A 221 -30.05 -10.51 13.19
C HIS A 221 -28.77 -10.47 14.05
N PHE A 222 -28.87 -9.97 15.29
CA PHE A 222 -27.81 -10.13 16.29
C PHE A 222 -28.24 -11.16 17.34
N GLY A 223 -27.98 -12.43 17.07
CA GLY A 223 -28.24 -13.51 18.03
C GLY A 223 -29.72 -13.73 18.37
N SER A 224 -29.98 -14.43 19.48
CA SER A 224 -31.32 -14.83 19.93
C SER A 224 -32.15 -13.69 20.55
N ASP A 225 -31.55 -12.54 20.84
CA ASP A 225 -32.24 -11.40 21.43
C ASP A 225 -32.59 -10.36 20.35
N SER A 226 -33.81 -10.47 19.82
CA SER A 226 -34.35 -9.62 18.75
C SER A 226 -34.62 -8.16 19.14
N HIS A 227 -34.11 -7.69 20.29
CA HIS A 227 -34.46 -6.39 20.88
C HIS A 227 -33.28 -5.72 21.60
N LEU A 228 -32.14 -5.54 20.92
CA LEU A 228 -31.09 -4.63 21.42
C LEU A 228 -31.61 -3.19 21.44
N THR A 229 -31.32 -2.45 22.52
CA THR A 229 -31.56 -0.99 22.49
C THR A 229 -30.55 -0.31 21.58
N HIS A 230 -30.82 0.93 21.13
CA HIS A 230 -29.84 1.69 20.35
C HIS A 230 -28.49 1.85 21.06
N ALA A 231 -28.51 2.01 22.39
CA ALA A 231 -27.30 2.14 23.19
C ALA A 231 -26.51 0.82 23.24
N ASP A 232 -27.20 -0.31 23.39
CA ASP A 232 -26.56 -1.62 23.39
C ASP A 232 -25.95 -1.94 22.02
N PHE A 233 -26.66 -1.63 20.94
CA PHE A 233 -26.13 -1.82 19.58
C PHE A 233 -24.92 -0.92 19.30
N ARG A 234 -24.94 0.35 19.71
CA ARG A 234 -23.78 1.24 19.55
C ARG A 234 -22.55 0.68 20.27
N SER A 235 -22.72 0.21 21.52
CA SER A 235 -21.64 -0.39 22.29
C SER A 235 -21.09 -1.66 21.62
N LEU A 236 -21.97 -2.52 21.11
CA LEU A 236 -21.57 -3.71 20.36
C LEU A 236 -20.80 -3.35 19.08
N ALA A 237 -21.27 -2.36 18.31
CA ALA A 237 -20.58 -1.90 17.11
C ALA A 237 -19.19 -1.33 17.44
N GLU A 238 -19.07 -0.58 18.55
CA GLU A 238 -17.79 -0.09 19.06
C GLU A 238 -16.83 -1.24 19.39
N GLU A 239 -17.29 -2.24 20.14
CA GLU A 239 -16.51 -3.42 20.52
C GLU A 239 -16.05 -4.23 19.29
N LEU A 240 -16.93 -4.42 18.31
CA LEU A 240 -16.57 -5.09 17.05
C LEU A 240 -15.50 -4.32 16.28
N LEU A 241 -15.56 -2.99 16.26
CA LEU A 241 -14.53 -2.15 15.63
C LEU A 241 -13.21 -2.18 16.42
N GLN A 242 -13.24 -2.22 17.75
CA GLN A 242 -12.04 -2.42 18.57
C GLN A 242 -11.40 -3.79 18.30
N CYS A 243 -12.20 -4.85 18.22
CA CYS A 243 -11.75 -6.18 17.79
C CYS A 243 -11.09 -6.11 16.41
N PHE A 244 -11.72 -5.41 15.47
CA PHE A 244 -11.23 -5.22 14.11
C PHE A 244 -9.89 -4.45 14.06
N TRP A 245 -9.70 -3.43 14.90
CA TRP A 245 -8.42 -2.73 15.08
C TRP A 245 -7.33 -3.68 15.58
N ILE A 246 -7.65 -4.54 16.56
CA ILE A 246 -6.73 -5.57 17.05
C ILE A 246 -6.35 -6.54 15.92
N LYS A 247 -7.28 -6.90 15.02
CA LYS A 247 -6.99 -7.79 13.88
C LYS A 247 -5.90 -7.22 12.97
N PHE A 248 -5.97 -5.95 12.59
CA PHE A 248 -4.91 -5.28 11.83
C PHE A 248 -3.59 -5.23 12.60
N ASN A 249 -3.62 -4.86 13.89
CA ASN A 249 -2.41 -4.76 14.69
C ASN A 249 -1.70 -6.11 14.92
N ASN A 250 -2.43 -7.22 14.77
CA ASN A 250 -1.85 -8.56 14.79
C ASN A 250 -1.14 -8.98 13.49
N GLN A 251 -1.24 -8.19 12.42
CA GLN A 251 -0.58 -8.48 11.14
C GLN A 251 0.61 -7.52 10.94
N PRO A 252 1.85 -7.93 11.25
CA PRO A 252 2.99 -7.14 10.85
C PRO A 252 3.22 -7.25 9.34
N ALA A 253 3.80 -6.22 8.72
CA ALA A 253 4.39 -6.33 7.40
C ALA A 253 5.36 -7.52 7.38
N PRO A 254 5.31 -8.41 6.37
CA PRO A 254 6.25 -9.52 6.29
C PRO A 254 7.71 -9.05 6.34
N PRO A 255 8.63 -9.88 6.85
CA PRO A 255 10.00 -9.46 7.13
C PRO A 255 10.72 -8.96 5.87
N LYS A 256 11.46 -7.86 6.05
CA LYS A 256 12.24 -7.15 5.03
C LYS A 256 13.73 -7.22 5.40
N VAL A 257 14.62 -7.33 4.43
CA VAL A 257 16.09 -7.22 4.59
C VAL A 257 16.69 -6.23 3.58
N GLY A 258 17.97 -5.89 3.70
CA GLY A 258 18.67 -5.04 2.73
C GLY A 258 18.05 -3.65 2.54
N VAL A 259 17.96 -3.19 1.29
CA VAL A 259 17.43 -1.87 0.93
C VAL A 259 15.96 -1.74 1.32
N THR A 260 15.14 -2.77 1.12
CA THR A 260 13.72 -2.77 1.52
C THR A 260 13.53 -2.55 3.03
N ALA A 261 14.43 -3.10 3.86
CA ALA A 261 14.43 -2.83 5.30
C ALA A 261 14.91 -1.41 5.64
N ALA A 262 15.84 -0.86 4.87
CA ALA A 262 16.35 0.50 5.07
C ALA A 262 15.32 1.57 4.69
N GLU A 263 14.55 1.35 3.63
CA GLU A 263 13.50 2.28 3.18
C GLU A 263 12.18 2.13 3.97
N SER A 264 11.89 0.95 4.53
CA SER A 264 10.66 0.66 5.26
C SER A 264 10.91 -0.19 6.51
N GLY A 265 11.73 0.36 7.42
CA GLY A 265 12.14 -0.27 8.69
C GLY A 265 11.08 -0.22 9.79
N THR A 266 9.92 -0.82 9.57
CA THR A 266 8.78 -0.86 10.52
C THR A 266 8.01 -2.18 10.45
N TYR A 267 7.31 -2.55 11.54
CA TYR A 267 6.34 -3.65 11.54
C TYR A 267 5.01 -3.26 10.92
N THR A 268 4.67 -1.97 10.88
CA THR A 268 3.40 -1.51 10.32
C THR A 268 3.35 -1.76 8.82
N ASP A 269 2.19 -2.20 8.32
CA ASP A 269 1.97 -2.47 6.90
C ASP A 269 0.98 -1.51 6.26
N PHE A 270 0.92 -0.28 6.78
CA PHE A 270 0.34 0.90 6.12
C PHE A 270 -1.11 0.74 5.62
N ALA A 271 -1.91 -0.15 6.23
CA ALA A 271 -3.34 -0.26 5.94
C ALA A 271 -4.09 1.01 6.39
N GLN A 272 -4.31 1.95 5.48
CA GLN A 272 -4.89 3.26 5.75
C GLN A 272 -6.42 3.29 5.58
N ILE A 273 -7.13 3.59 6.66
CA ILE A 273 -8.58 3.81 6.67
C ILE A 273 -8.87 5.30 6.53
N ASN A 274 -9.77 5.64 5.61
CA ASN A 274 -10.17 7.02 5.33
C ASN A 274 -11.54 7.30 5.95
N LEU A 275 -11.65 8.36 6.75
CA LEU A 275 -12.88 8.77 7.42
C LEU A 275 -13.35 10.14 6.93
N GLY A 276 -14.67 10.34 6.81
CA GLY A 276 -15.26 11.61 6.41
C GLY A 276 -15.17 11.84 4.90
N GLY A 277 -14.68 13.01 4.46
CA GLY A 277 -14.58 13.39 3.05
C GLY A 277 -15.93 13.71 2.41
N ILE A 278 -16.08 13.43 1.11
CA ILE A 278 -17.31 13.68 0.35
C ILE A 278 -17.83 12.43 -0.35
N LEU A 279 -19.14 12.35 -0.54
CA LEU A 279 -19.80 11.28 -1.29
C LEU A 279 -19.61 11.45 -2.81
N GLU A 280 -19.98 10.44 -3.59
CA GLU A 280 -19.92 10.44 -5.05
C GLU A 280 -20.65 11.64 -5.69
N ASP A 281 -21.78 12.03 -5.11
CA ASP A 281 -22.56 13.21 -5.54
C ASP A 281 -21.92 14.56 -5.13
N GLY A 282 -20.89 14.52 -4.28
CA GLY A 282 -20.17 15.68 -3.74
C GLY A 282 -20.76 16.25 -2.44
N ALA A 283 -21.72 15.57 -1.82
CA ALA A 283 -22.24 15.91 -0.50
C ALA A 283 -21.27 15.51 0.64
N ASP A 284 -21.55 15.97 1.86
CA ASP A 284 -20.78 15.61 3.06
C ASP A 284 -20.82 14.10 3.33
N GLY A 285 -19.65 13.48 3.46
CA GLY A 285 -19.51 12.05 3.76
C GLY A 285 -19.48 11.69 5.26
N VAL A 286 -19.43 12.69 6.15
CA VAL A 286 -19.36 12.46 7.60
C VAL A 286 -20.70 11.90 8.12
N ASN A 287 -20.64 10.80 8.85
CA ASN A 287 -21.80 10.13 9.45
C ASN A 287 -21.53 9.68 10.90
N GLU A 288 -22.49 8.99 11.53
CA GLU A 288 -22.33 8.53 12.93
C GLU A 288 -21.25 7.46 13.10
N VAL A 289 -21.03 6.61 12.09
CA VAL A 289 -19.92 5.63 12.09
C VAL A 289 -18.57 6.34 12.02
N THR A 290 -18.48 7.49 11.33
CA THR A 290 -17.27 8.34 11.35
C THR A 290 -16.89 8.72 12.78
N TYR A 291 -17.85 9.15 13.61
CA TYR A 291 -17.57 9.50 15.01
C TYR A 291 -17.25 8.29 15.87
N LEU A 292 -17.95 7.17 15.66
CA LEU A 292 -17.67 5.91 16.34
C LEU A 292 -16.23 5.44 16.07
N LEU A 293 -15.78 5.51 14.82
CA LEU A 293 -14.40 5.17 14.45
C LEU A 293 -13.38 6.13 15.07
N LEU A 294 -13.69 7.43 15.17
CA LEU A 294 -12.84 8.38 15.88
C LEU A 294 -12.73 8.06 17.38
N ASP A 295 -13.78 7.55 18.01
CA ASP A 295 -13.75 7.08 19.39
C ASP A 295 -12.84 5.83 19.52
N VAL A 296 -12.99 4.86 18.62
CA VAL A 296 -12.11 3.66 18.57
C VAL A 296 -10.65 4.04 18.36
N ILE A 297 -10.34 5.00 17.47
CA ILE A 297 -8.97 5.47 17.23
C ILE A 297 -8.36 6.09 18.50
N GLU A 298 -9.12 6.94 19.21
CA GLU A 298 -8.64 7.60 20.42
C GLU A 298 -8.43 6.63 21.59
N GLU A 299 -9.31 5.64 21.71
CA GLU A 299 -9.28 4.62 22.76
C GLU A 299 -8.16 3.61 22.54
N MET A 300 -8.11 3.00 21.34
CA MET A 300 -7.20 1.88 21.06
C MET A 300 -5.74 2.32 20.95
N ARG A 301 -5.47 3.49 20.35
CA ARG A 301 -4.11 4.04 20.11
C ARG A 301 -3.10 3.03 19.56
N LEU A 302 -3.59 2.09 18.76
CA LEU A 302 -2.77 1.14 18.03
C LEU A 302 -2.18 1.81 16.79
N LEU A 303 -0.98 1.40 16.39
CA LEU A 303 -0.34 1.92 15.18
C LEU A 303 -0.99 1.37 13.90
N GLN A 304 -1.72 0.27 13.99
CA GLN A 304 -2.46 -0.33 12.89
C GLN A 304 -3.93 -0.55 13.26
N PRO A 305 -4.86 -0.33 12.32
CA PRO A 305 -4.64 0.28 11.01
C PRO A 305 -4.18 1.75 11.12
N SER A 306 -3.56 2.25 10.05
CA SER A 306 -3.29 3.69 9.93
C SER A 306 -4.63 4.38 9.73
N SER A 307 -4.94 5.40 10.53
CA SER A 307 -6.22 6.09 10.45
C SER A 307 -6.05 7.51 9.94
N SER A 308 -6.92 7.91 9.03
CA SER A 308 -6.90 9.24 8.43
C SER A 308 -8.29 9.85 8.35
N ILE A 309 -8.34 11.17 8.35
CA ILE A 309 -9.53 11.93 8.00
C ILE A 309 -9.33 12.64 6.66
N GLN A 310 -10.35 12.61 5.83
CA GLN A 310 -10.46 13.46 4.65
C GLN A 310 -11.35 14.65 4.95
N VAL A 311 -10.84 15.85 4.67
CA VAL A 311 -11.51 17.12 4.96
C VAL A 311 -11.79 17.87 3.67
N SER A 312 -13.05 18.22 3.47
CA SER A 312 -13.57 19.12 2.44
C SER A 312 -14.18 20.35 3.09
N LYS A 313 -14.29 21.43 2.32
CA LYS A 313 -15.15 22.59 2.65
C LYS A 313 -16.62 22.24 2.92
N LYS A 314 -17.06 21.02 2.58
CA LYS A 314 -18.41 20.51 2.84
C LYS A 314 -18.59 19.91 4.23
N ASN A 315 -17.51 19.53 4.89
CA ASN A 315 -17.61 18.82 6.18
C ASN A 315 -17.89 19.79 7.34
N PRO A 316 -18.55 19.32 8.40
CA PRO A 316 -18.90 20.17 9.53
C PRO A 316 -17.68 20.42 10.44
N ASP A 317 -17.61 21.63 10.99
CA ASP A 317 -16.60 22.02 12.01
C ASP A 317 -16.44 21.00 13.14
N ARG A 318 -17.54 20.38 13.57
CA ARG A 318 -17.53 19.39 14.67
C ARG A 318 -16.65 18.18 14.34
N PHE A 319 -16.57 17.76 13.09
CA PHE A 319 -15.71 16.66 12.63
C PHE A 319 -14.23 17.04 12.73
N VAL A 320 -13.84 18.19 12.18
CA VAL A 320 -12.46 18.69 12.26
C VAL A 320 -12.03 18.90 13.72
N LYS A 321 -12.90 19.50 14.54
CA LYS A 321 -12.65 19.70 15.97
C LYS A 321 -12.53 18.38 16.73
N ARG A 322 -13.30 17.34 16.37
CA ARG A 322 -13.19 16.00 16.97
C ARG A 322 -11.85 15.36 16.67
N ALA A 323 -11.41 15.38 15.41
CA ALA A 323 -10.10 14.86 15.01
C ALA A 323 -8.93 15.63 15.66
N ALA A 324 -9.01 16.97 15.71
CA ALA A 324 -8.01 17.78 16.39
C ALA A 324 -7.86 17.45 17.89
N ARG A 325 -8.94 17.02 18.56
CA ARG A 325 -8.88 16.54 19.95
C ARG A 325 -8.13 15.22 20.12
N ILE A 326 -8.07 14.40 19.08
CA ILE A 326 -7.26 13.17 19.06
C ILE A 326 -5.81 13.54 18.73
N ILE A 327 -5.58 14.34 17.69
CA ILE A 327 -4.24 14.76 17.25
C ILE A 327 -3.46 15.40 18.41
N ARG A 328 -4.10 16.27 19.20
CA ARG A 328 -3.47 16.93 20.37
C ARG A 328 -2.97 15.95 21.45
N THR A 329 -3.40 14.68 21.42
CA THR A 329 -2.93 13.66 22.38
C THR A 329 -1.52 13.17 22.04
N GLY A 330 -1.00 13.44 20.83
CA GLY A 330 0.43 13.36 20.52
C GLY A 330 0.93 12.03 19.98
N PHE A 331 0.06 11.07 19.60
CA PHE A 331 0.49 9.79 19.00
C PHE A 331 0.47 9.78 17.45
N GLY A 332 0.24 10.94 16.82
CA GLY A 332 0.38 11.15 15.38
C GLY A 332 -0.89 10.94 14.54
N GLN A 333 -1.85 10.13 14.99
CA GLN A 333 -3.11 9.89 14.28
C GLN A 333 -4.27 10.77 14.79
N PRO A 334 -5.34 10.95 13.98
CA PRO A 334 -5.41 10.62 12.56
C PRO A 334 -4.64 11.63 11.69
N SER A 335 -4.10 11.15 10.57
CA SER A 335 -3.57 12.03 9.51
C SER A 335 -4.71 12.84 8.87
N VAL A 336 -4.39 14.02 8.31
CA VAL A 336 -5.39 14.92 7.72
C VAL A 336 -5.09 15.13 6.24
N PHE A 337 -6.06 14.80 5.39
CA PHE A 337 -5.96 14.95 3.94
C PHE A 337 -7.03 15.90 3.41
N ASN A 338 -6.69 16.68 2.39
CA ASN A 338 -7.62 17.61 1.76
C ASN A 338 -8.39 16.88 0.64
N ALA A 339 -9.65 16.54 0.91
CA ALA A 339 -10.52 15.82 -0.01
C ALA A 339 -10.76 16.60 -1.31
N ASP A 340 -10.89 17.93 -1.23
CA ASP A 340 -11.11 18.77 -2.40
C ASP A 340 -9.89 18.77 -3.34
N LEU A 341 -8.67 18.67 -2.78
CA LEU A 341 -7.42 18.58 -3.53
C LEU A 341 -7.24 17.18 -4.14
N ILE A 342 -7.49 16.12 -3.36
CA ILE A 342 -7.41 14.73 -3.86
C ILE A 342 -8.29 14.57 -5.11
N VAL A 343 -9.53 15.07 -5.07
CA VAL A 343 -10.43 15.01 -6.22
C VAL A 343 -9.85 15.75 -7.43
N GLN A 344 -9.24 16.92 -7.23
CA GLN A 344 -8.61 17.67 -8.32
C GLN A 344 -7.42 16.92 -8.92
N GLU A 345 -6.59 16.28 -8.08
CA GLU A 345 -5.45 15.47 -8.51
C GLU A 345 -5.92 14.26 -9.31
N LEU A 346 -6.89 13.51 -8.81
CA LEU A 346 -7.45 12.34 -9.51
C LEU A 346 -8.08 12.73 -10.85
N VAL A 347 -8.87 13.81 -10.91
CA VAL A 347 -9.44 14.30 -12.18
C VAL A 347 -8.33 14.73 -13.15
N ARG A 348 -7.28 15.41 -12.67
CA ARG A 348 -6.13 15.78 -13.49
C ARG A 348 -5.40 14.56 -14.07
N MET A 349 -5.42 13.43 -13.36
CA MET A 349 -4.89 12.15 -13.81
C MET A 349 -5.87 11.34 -14.68
N GLY A 350 -6.97 11.95 -15.14
CA GLY A 350 -7.90 11.36 -16.10
C GLY A 350 -9.04 10.55 -15.49
N LYS A 351 -9.22 10.57 -14.16
CA LYS A 351 -10.33 9.85 -13.50
C LYS A 351 -11.64 10.60 -13.71
N SER A 352 -12.75 9.86 -13.79
CA SER A 352 -14.08 10.46 -13.75
C SER A 352 -14.29 11.20 -12.41
N VAL A 353 -15.16 12.21 -12.40
CA VAL A 353 -15.46 12.95 -11.15
C VAL A 353 -16.06 12.04 -10.08
N ALA A 354 -16.89 11.07 -10.49
CA ALA A 354 -17.51 10.11 -9.57
C ALA A 354 -16.45 9.20 -8.91
N ASP A 355 -15.53 8.66 -9.70
CA ASP A 355 -14.44 7.81 -9.20
C ASP A 355 -13.46 8.63 -8.35
N ALA A 356 -13.17 9.87 -8.74
CA ALA A 356 -12.30 10.77 -7.98
C ALA A 356 -12.88 11.11 -6.59
N ARG A 357 -14.20 11.29 -6.47
CA ARG A 357 -14.87 11.55 -5.18
C ARG A 357 -14.96 10.32 -4.29
N SER A 358 -14.97 9.15 -4.89
CA SER A 358 -14.99 7.86 -4.18
C SER A 358 -13.58 7.38 -3.81
N GLY A 359 -12.54 7.99 -4.38
CA GLY A 359 -11.15 7.73 -4.07
C GLY A 359 -10.67 8.40 -2.78
N GLY A 360 -9.35 8.37 -2.57
CA GLY A 360 -8.75 8.89 -1.36
C GLY A 360 -7.25 8.70 -1.31
N SER A 361 -6.69 8.78 -0.11
CA SER A 361 -5.29 8.44 0.13
C SER A 361 -5.16 6.98 0.60
N SER A 362 -4.02 6.36 0.34
CA SER A 362 -3.67 5.04 0.89
C SER A 362 -2.20 5.00 1.26
N GLY A 363 -1.76 3.95 1.93
CA GLY A 363 -0.37 3.81 2.32
C GLY A 363 0.08 4.92 3.27
N CYS A 364 0.95 5.79 2.77
CA CYS A 364 1.38 7.00 3.46
C CYS A 364 0.47 8.18 3.11
N VAL A 365 0.52 8.63 1.86
CA VAL A 365 -0.12 9.88 1.37
C VAL A 365 -0.58 9.79 -0.09
N GLU A 366 -0.46 8.61 -0.70
CA GLU A 366 -0.66 8.41 -2.12
C GLU A 366 -2.14 8.41 -2.49
N VAL A 367 -2.50 9.14 -3.55
CA VAL A 367 -3.91 9.29 -3.96
C VAL A 367 -4.28 8.30 -5.06
N GLY A 368 -5.44 7.64 -4.91
CA GLY A 368 -5.93 6.65 -5.88
C GLY A 368 -7.45 6.57 -5.96
N ALA A 369 -7.95 6.09 -7.10
CA ALA A 369 -9.36 5.74 -7.26
C ALA A 369 -9.61 4.34 -6.68
N PHE A 370 -10.18 4.29 -5.47
CA PHE A 370 -10.38 3.05 -4.72
C PHE A 370 -11.22 2.02 -5.50
N GLY A 371 -10.75 0.77 -5.48
CA GLY A 371 -11.35 -0.38 -6.16
C GLY A 371 -11.28 -0.32 -7.69
N LYS A 372 -10.56 0.64 -8.27
CA LYS A 372 -10.61 0.95 -9.72
C LYS A 372 -9.23 1.23 -10.33
N GLU A 373 -8.21 1.37 -9.51
CA GLU A 373 -6.89 1.79 -9.97
C GLU A 373 -5.78 0.85 -9.48
N ALA A 374 -4.86 0.55 -10.37
CA ALA A 374 -3.52 0.10 -10.04
C ALA A 374 -2.57 1.30 -10.05
N TYR A 375 -2.12 1.76 -8.89
CA TYR A 375 -1.33 2.99 -8.73
C TYR A 375 0.01 2.71 -8.05
N ILE A 376 0.89 2.05 -8.81
CA ILE A 376 2.05 1.32 -8.28
C ILE A 376 3.19 2.27 -7.93
N LEU A 377 3.66 2.22 -6.68
CA LEU A 377 4.90 2.84 -6.24
C LEU A 377 6.10 1.98 -6.65
N THR A 378 7.10 2.57 -7.31
CA THR A 378 8.23 1.80 -7.88
C THR A 378 9.55 1.99 -7.16
N GLY A 379 9.70 3.03 -6.34
CA GLY A 379 10.95 3.28 -5.62
C GLY A 379 11.15 4.75 -5.25
N TYR A 380 11.85 4.97 -4.15
CA TYR A 380 12.32 6.30 -3.79
C TYR A 380 13.45 6.74 -4.71
N PHE A 381 13.52 8.04 -4.98
CA PHE A 381 14.49 8.65 -5.87
C PHE A 381 15.23 9.79 -5.17
N ASN A 382 16.54 9.62 -4.99
CA ASN A 382 17.38 10.45 -4.14
C ASN A 382 17.86 11.70 -4.90
N MET A 383 17.04 12.75 -4.89
CA MET A 383 17.32 13.98 -5.62
C MET A 383 18.56 14.74 -5.10
N PRO A 384 18.87 14.80 -3.78
CA PRO A 384 20.12 15.36 -3.28
C PRO A 384 21.37 14.62 -3.76
N LYS A 385 21.33 13.29 -3.90
CA LYS A 385 22.49 12.54 -4.40
C LYS A 385 22.85 12.93 -5.83
N LEU A 386 21.87 13.32 -6.64
CA LEU A 386 22.13 13.83 -7.99
C LEU A 386 22.83 15.18 -8.00
N LEU A 387 22.56 16.03 -6.99
CA LEU A 387 23.31 17.26 -6.79
C LEU A 387 24.77 16.94 -6.46
N GLU A 388 25.03 15.96 -5.58
CA GLU A 388 26.40 15.51 -5.28
C GLU A 388 27.12 15.00 -6.54
N LEU A 389 26.45 14.19 -7.38
CA LEU A 389 27.01 13.76 -8.65
C LEU A 389 27.28 14.91 -9.62
N THR A 390 26.41 15.92 -9.64
CA THR A 390 26.60 17.13 -10.46
C THR A 390 27.85 17.89 -10.00
N LEU A 391 28.02 18.04 -8.69
CA LEU A 391 29.17 18.69 -8.05
C LEU A 391 30.49 17.90 -8.24
N HIS A 392 30.42 16.63 -8.63
CA HIS A 392 31.58 15.76 -8.85
C HIS A 392 31.69 15.27 -10.30
N ASN A 393 31.03 15.94 -11.25
CA ASN A 393 31.09 15.61 -12.68
C ASN A 393 30.81 14.11 -12.98
N GLY A 394 29.79 13.57 -12.32
CA GLY A 394 29.32 12.18 -12.45
C GLY A 394 30.02 11.16 -11.55
N LEU A 395 31.07 11.54 -10.83
CA LEU A 395 31.73 10.68 -9.84
C LEU A 395 30.88 10.61 -8.56
N ASP A 396 30.64 9.39 -8.07
CA ASP A 396 30.08 9.18 -6.74
C ASP A 396 31.22 9.13 -5.70
N PRO A 397 31.37 10.15 -4.83
CA PRO A 397 32.46 10.18 -3.86
C PRO A 397 32.39 9.03 -2.85
N ARG A 398 31.18 8.48 -2.57
CA ARG A 398 31.02 7.35 -1.64
C ARG A 398 31.56 6.04 -2.19
N THR A 399 31.35 5.79 -3.49
CA THR A 399 31.76 4.52 -4.13
C THR A 399 33.04 4.64 -4.94
N GLY A 400 33.51 5.86 -5.23
CA GLY A 400 34.65 6.12 -6.11
C GLY A 400 34.39 5.78 -7.59
N ARG A 401 33.14 5.48 -7.96
CA ARG A 401 32.75 5.08 -9.31
C ARG A 401 32.11 6.26 -10.04
N LYS A 402 32.47 6.45 -11.31
CA LYS A 402 31.76 7.38 -12.20
C LYS A 402 30.49 6.69 -12.70
N ILE A 403 29.35 7.07 -12.13
CA ILE A 403 28.03 6.50 -12.43
C ILE A 403 27.11 7.48 -13.15
N GLY A 404 27.34 8.79 -12.97
CA GLY A 404 26.59 9.86 -13.62
C GLY A 404 27.26 10.33 -14.90
N LEU A 405 26.62 11.29 -15.56
CA LEU A 405 27.14 11.93 -16.75
C LEU A 405 28.33 12.85 -16.44
N GLU A 406 29.22 13.04 -17.41
CA GLU A 406 30.23 14.10 -17.36
C GLU A 406 29.58 15.43 -17.79
N THR A 407 28.97 16.12 -16.83
CA THR A 407 28.24 17.38 -17.07
C THR A 407 29.13 18.63 -17.10
N GLY A 408 30.42 18.49 -16.83
CA GLY A 408 31.41 19.58 -16.74
C GLY A 408 31.97 19.74 -15.33
N ASP A 409 33.12 20.42 -15.22
CA ASP A 409 33.68 20.82 -13.94
C ASP A 409 32.83 21.96 -13.34
N PRO A 410 32.21 21.79 -12.15
CA PRO A 410 31.38 22.82 -11.54
C PRO A 410 32.08 24.15 -11.34
N ALA A 411 33.40 24.15 -11.13
CA ALA A 411 34.18 25.37 -10.95
C ALA A 411 34.25 26.23 -12.23
N THR A 412 33.86 25.67 -13.38
CA THR A 412 33.89 26.35 -14.69
C THR A 412 32.56 26.95 -15.11
N PHE A 413 31.45 26.69 -14.41
CA PHE A 413 30.15 27.27 -14.76
C PHE A 413 30.11 28.76 -14.47
N GLU A 414 29.60 29.55 -15.42
CA GLU A 414 29.55 31.01 -15.33
C GLU A 414 28.24 31.52 -14.73
N SER A 415 27.18 30.70 -14.70
CA SER A 415 25.88 31.05 -14.14
C SER A 415 25.20 29.89 -13.40
N PHE A 416 24.23 30.23 -12.54
CA PHE A 416 23.42 29.23 -11.86
C PHE A 416 22.58 28.40 -12.84
N GLU A 417 22.12 29.00 -13.93
CA GLU A 417 21.35 28.31 -14.98
C GLU A 417 22.19 27.23 -15.68
N GLU A 418 23.47 27.48 -15.92
CA GLU A 418 24.38 26.45 -16.47
C GLU A 418 24.58 25.29 -15.49
N PHE A 419 24.78 25.60 -14.22
CA PHE A 419 24.87 24.59 -13.16
C PHE A 419 23.57 23.79 -13.00
N PHE A 420 22.42 24.48 -13.02
CA PHE A 420 21.11 23.84 -12.90
C PHE A 420 20.83 22.95 -14.11
N ALA A 421 21.22 23.37 -15.32
CA ALA A 421 21.12 22.54 -16.51
C ALA A 421 22.00 21.28 -16.44
N ALA A 422 23.16 21.34 -15.75
CA ALA A 422 23.97 20.16 -15.46
C ALA A 422 23.24 19.19 -14.51
N TYR A 423 22.60 19.71 -13.46
CA TYR A 423 21.75 18.91 -12.56
C TYR A 423 20.58 18.27 -13.30
N GLU A 424 19.87 19.01 -14.17
CA GLU A 424 18.76 18.49 -14.97
C GLU A 424 19.19 17.34 -15.89
N LYS A 425 20.41 17.39 -16.44
CA LYS A 425 20.98 16.29 -17.24
C LYS A 425 21.21 15.05 -16.38
N GLN A 426 21.75 15.18 -15.17
CA GLN A 426 21.88 14.04 -14.25
C GLN A 426 20.51 13.45 -13.89
N LEU A 427 19.55 14.31 -13.53
CA LEU A 427 18.17 13.91 -13.22
C LEU A 427 17.54 13.11 -14.35
N ARG A 428 17.58 13.64 -15.58
CA ARG A 428 17.04 12.95 -16.75
C ARG A 428 17.69 11.59 -16.97
N TYR A 429 19.01 11.52 -16.91
CA TYR A 429 19.77 10.28 -17.11
C TYR A 429 19.35 9.18 -16.13
N PHE A 430 19.27 9.49 -14.83
CA PHE A 430 18.90 8.48 -13.83
C PHE A 430 17.40 8.14 -13.84
N ILE A 431 16.52 9.08 -14.20
CA ILE A 431 15.10 8.78 -14.44
C ILE A 431 14.96 7.80 -15.61
N GLU A 432 15.67 8.01 -16.72
CA GLU A 432 15.62 7.10 -17.87
C GLU A 432 16.10 5.69 -17.50
N ILE A 433 17.15 5.56 -16.69
CA ILE A 433 17.60 4.27 -16.14
C ILE A 433 16.51 3.62 -15.30
N LYS A 434 15.90 4.36 -14.36
CA LYS A 434 14.86 3.84 -13.46
C LYS A 434 13.62 3.41 -14.24
N VAL A 435 13.12 4.24 -15.16
CA VAL A 435 11.96 3.94 -16.00
C VAL A 435 12.20 2.72 -16.89
N ARG A 436 13.41 2.58 -17.47
CA ARG A 436 13.76 1.37 -18.23
C ARG A 436 13.66 0.11 -17.35
N GLY A 437 14.17 0.16 -16.13
CA GLY A 437 14.04 -0.93 -15.16
C GLY A 437 12.58 -1.24 -14.83
N ASN A 438 11.79 -0.21 -14.51
CA ASN A 438 10.37 -0.34 -14.21
C ASN A 438 9.59 -1.04 -15.33
N ASN A 439 9.82 -0.66 -16.59
CA ASN A 439 9.13 -1.27 -17.74
C ASN A 439 9.43 -2.78 -17.87
N VAL A 440 10.64 -3.22 -17.49
CA VAL A 440 10.98 -4.65 -17.46
C VAL A 440 10.29 -5.34 -16.29
N ILE A 441 10.35 -4.74 -15.10
CA ILE A 441 9.78 -5.28 -13.87
C ILE A 441 8.26 -5.47 -14.00
N GLU A 442 7.55 -4.49 -14.56
CA GLU A 442 6.11 -4.56 -14.78
C GLU A 442 5.72 -5.77 -15.65
N ARG A 443 6.53 -6.08 -16.67
CA ARG A 443 6.30 -7.26 -17.53
C ARG A 443 6.66 -8.56 -16.85
N LEU A 444 7.68 -8.59 -16.00
CA LEU A 444 7.98 -9.75 -15.18
C LEU A 444 6.83 -10.06 -14.22
N TYR A 445 6.28 -9.06 -13.54
CA TYR A 445 5.14 -9.26 -12.63
C TYR A 445 3.90 -9.74 -13.36
N ALA A 446 3.51 -9.11 -14.47
CA ALA A 446 2.38 -9.56 -15.26
C ALA A 446 2.53 -10.99 -15.80
N ALA A 447 3.75 -11.40 -16.17
CA ALA A 447 3.99 -12.72 -16.73
C ALA A 447 4.10 -13.83 -15.67
N TYR A 448 4.70 -13.55 -14.52
CA TYR A 448 5.09 -14.58 -13.55
C TYR A 448 4.39 -14.49 -12.19
N MET A 449 3.78 -13.35 -11.85
CA MET A 449 3.10 -13.11 -10.58
C MET A 449 1.74 -12.43 -10.78
N PRO A 450 0.81 -13.02 -11.57
CA PRO A 450 -0.56 -12.49 -11.62
C PRO A 450 -1.20 -12.53 -10.23
N ALA A 451 -2.14 -11.62 -9.97
CA ALA A 451 -2.88 -11.49 -8.71
C ALA A 451 -4.40 -11.71 -8.93
N PRO A 452 -4.83 -12.92 -9.34
CA PRO A 452 -6.21 -13.19 -9.73
C PRO A 452 -7.24 -12.98 -8.63
N PHE A 453 -6.90 -13.15 -7.35
CA PHE A 453 -7.80 -12.84 -6.24
C PHE A 453 -7.96 -11.32 -6.10
N LEU A 454 -6.88 -10.54 -6.11
CA LEU A 454 -6.98 -9.08 -6.12
C LEU A 454 -7.78 -8.58 -7.34
N SER A 455 -7.60 -9.18 -8.51
CA SER A 455 -8.32 -8.85 -9.74
C SER A 455 -9.85 -9.00 -9.62
N LEU A 456 -10.37 -9.85 -8.72
CA LEU A 456 -11.82 -9.92 -8.41
C LEU A 456 -12.35 -8.60 -7.83
N LEU A 457 -11.49 -7.86 -7.14
CA LEU A 457 -11.84 -6.73 -6.29
C LEU A 457 -11.63 -5.39 -7.00
N ILE A 458 -11.08 -5.40 -8.21
CA ILE A 458 -10.75 -4.19 -8.98
C ILE A 458 -11.63 -4.13 -10.21
N ASP A 459 -12.24 -2.96 -10.42
CA ASP A 459 -13.16 -2.73 -11.54
C ASP A 459 -12.46 -2.95 -12.87
N ASP A 460 -13.23 -3.49 -13.81
CA ASP A 460 -12.88 -3.79 -15.20
C ASP A 460 -11.92 -4.98 -15.41
N CYS A 461 -11.30 -5.54 -14.36
CA CYS A 461 -10.49 -6.77 -14.44
C CYS A 461 -11.32 -7.97 -14.95
N ILE A 462 -12.49 -8.25 -14.35
CA ILE A 462 -13.40 -9.32 -14.79
C ILE A 462 -13.99 -9.02 -16.17
N ALA A 463 -14.34 -7.77 -16.46
CA ALA A 463 -14.95 -7.41 -17.74
C ALA A 463 -13.95 -7.52 -18.91
N SER A 464 -12.69 -7.17 -18.67
CA SER A 464 -11.62 -7.25 -19.67
C SER A 464 -10.96 -8.64 -19.76
N GLY A 465 -11.15 -9.49 -18.74
CA GLY A 465 -10.45 -10.75 -18.58
C GLY A 465 -8.94 -10.56 -18.40
N LYS A 466 -8.53 -9.50 -17.70
CA LYS A 466 -7.12 -9.16 -17.49
C LYS A 466 -6.80 -9.03 -16.01
N ASP A 467 -5.60 -9.50 -15.67
CA ASP A 467 -5.06 -9.42 -14.32
C ASP A 467 -4.73 -7.97 -13.93
N TYR A 468 -4.77 -7.70 -12.63
CA TYR A 468 -4.38 -6.43 -12.02
C TYR A 468 -2.96 -5.99 -12.41
N HIS A 469 -1.97 -6.89 -12.41
CA HIS A 469 -0.60 -6.56 -12.81
C HIS A 469 -0.43 -6.43 -14.34
N ASP A 470 -1.42 -6.87 -15.13
CA ASP A 470 -1.42 -6.77 -16.60
C ASP A 470 -2.38 -5.68 -17.14
N GLY A 471 -2.62 -4.66 -16.32
CA GLY A 471 -3.40 -3.49 -16.71
C GLY A 471 -4.91 -3.73 -16.80
N GLY A 472 -5.44 -4.70 -16.04
CA GLY A 472 -6.86 -4.99 -15.99
C GLY A 472 -7.71 -3.93 -15.28
N ALA A 473 -7.09 -3.13 -14.40
CA ALA A 473 -7.79 -2.06 -13.68
C ALA A 473 -8.26 -0.96 -14.64
N ARG A 474 -9.39 -0.31 -14.31
CA ARG A 474 -9.91 0.86 -15.06
C ARG A 474 -8.86 1.94 -15.28
N TYR A 475 -8.09 2.23 -14.23
CA TYR A 475 -7.01 3.22 -14.24
C TYR A 475 -5.69 2.52 -13.89
N ASN A 476 -4.61 2.89 -14.58
CA ASN A 476 -3.28 2.35 -14.32
C ASN A 476 -2.28 3.52 -14.29
N SER A 477 -1.57 3.65 -13.18
CA SER A 477 -0.57 4.69 -12.96
C SER A 477 0.64 4.12 -12.20
N THR A 478 1.79 4.75 -12.37
CA THR A 478 3.03 4.35 -11.71
C THR A 478 3.76 5.57 -11.17
N TYR A 479 4.40 5.43 -10.02
CA TYR A 479 5.03 6.54 -9.31
C TYR A 479 6.50 6.25 -9.03
N ILE A 480 7.31 7.30 -9.11
CA ILE A 480 8.67 7.37 -8.57
C ILE A 480 8.66 8.44 -7.50
N GLN A 481 9.04 8.09 -6.27
CA GLN A 481 8.86 8.96 -5.12
C GLN A 481 10.10 9.85 -4.91
N GLY A 482 10.02 11.12 -5.29
CA GLY A 482 11.12 12.08 -5.10
C GLY A 482 11.37 12.37 -3.62
N VAL A 483 12.60 12.14 -3.16
CA VAL A 483 13.02 12.36 -1.76
C VAL A 483 14.04 13.49 -1.68
N GLY A 484 13.99 14.24 -0.57
CA GLY A 484 15.01 15.24 -0.23
C GLY A 484 14.76 16.63 -0.83
N LEU A 485 13.50 16.98 -1.15
CA LEU A 485 13.15 18.26 -1.76
C LEU A 485 13.62 19.47 -0.92
N GLY A 486 13.47 19.43 0.40
CA GLY A 486 13.95 20.50 1.29
C GLY A 486 15.45 20.68 1.22
N THR A 487 16.22 19.60 1.45
CA THR A 487 17.68 19.59 1.34
C THR A 487 18.17 20.07 -0.03
N LEU A 488 17.57 19.59 -1.11
CA LEU A 488 17.92 20.02 -2.46
C LEU A 488 17.66 21.52 -2.65
N THR A 489 16.49 22.01 -2.21
CA THR A 489 16.09 23.41 -2.36
C THR A 489 17.04 24.34 -1.61
N ASP A 490 17.37 24.00 -0.36
CA ASP A 490 18.27 24.81 0.46
C ASP A 490 19.70 24.80 -0.13
N ALA A 491 20.20 23.63 -0.53
CA ALA A 491 21.52 23.52 -1.15
C ALA A 491 21.61 24.31 -2.47
N MET A 492 20.61 24.18 -3.35
CA MET A 492 20.52 24.95 -4.59
C MET A 492 20.44 26.45 -4.31
N THR A 493 19.70 26.85 -3.27
CA THR A 493 19.58 28.25 -2.86
C THR A 493 20.91 28.82 -2.37
N VAL A 494 21.66 28.05 -1.56
CA VAL A 494 23.01 28.43 -1.09
C VAL A 494 23.96 28.59 -2.27
N ILE A 495 23.97 27.65 -3.22
CA ILE A 495 24.81 27.72 -4.42
C ILE A 495 24.45 28.96 -5.24
N LYS A 496 23.16 29.16 -5.54
CA LYS A 496 22.71 30.34 -6.30
C LYS A 496 23.12 31.63 -5.60
N TYR A 497 22.83 31.76 -4.31
CA TYR A 497 23.00 32.99 -3.57
C TYR A 497 24.46 33.32 -3.30
N HIS A 498 25.23 32.39 -2.73
CA HIS A 498 26.60 32.66 -2.29
C HIS A 498 27.64 32.51 -3.41
N VAL A 499 27.43 31.62 -4.37
CA VAL A 499 28.39 31.39 -5.47
C VAL A 499 28.12 32.31 -6.66
N PHE A 500 26.88 32.39 -7.12
CA PHE A 500 26.55 33.10 -8.36
C PHE A 500 26.07 34.54 -8.15
N ASP A 501 25.14 34.79 -7.22
CA ASP A 501 24.53 36.12 -7.02
C ASP A 501 25.45 37.07 -6.23
N GLN A 502 25.80 36.72 -4.98
CA GLN A 502 26.58 37.57 -4.06
C GLN A 502 28.08 37.35 -4.17
N LYS A 503 28.50 36.19 -4.71
CA LYS A 503 29.92 35.81 -4.90
C LYS A 503 30.74 35.89 -3.60
N THR A 504 30.11 35.58 -2.46
CA THR A 504 30.78 35.51 -1.15
C THR A 504 31.55 34.21 -0.97
N LEU A 505 31.28 33.20 -1.80
CA LEU A 505 31.97 31.91 -1.83
C LEU A 505 32.28 31.55 -3.29
N LYS A 506 33.43 30.93 -3.56
CA LYS A 506 33.71 30.37 -4.89
C LYS A 506 33.33 28.89 -4.93
N MET A 507 33.03 28.36 -6.11
CA MET A 507 32.63 26.95 -6.26
C MET A 507 33.73 25.98 -5.81
N ASP A 508 35.00 26.22 -6.15
CA ASP A 508 36.14 25.42 -5.71
C ASP A 508 36.27 25.37 -4.18
N ALA A 509 36.07 26.52 -3.52
CA ALA A 509 36.03 26.61 -2.08
C ALA A 509 34.84 25.83 -1.50
N LEU A 510 33.65 25.93 -2.10
CA LEU A 510 32.47 25.15 -1.67
C LEU A 510 32.74 23.63 -1.76
N LEU A 511 33.31 23.15 -2.86
CA LEU A 511 33.64 21.74 -3.01
C LEU A 511 34.62 21.27 -1.93
N ALA A 512 35.68 22.04 -1.66
CA ALA A 512 36.63 21.74 -0.59
C ALA A 512 35.99 21.72 0.81
N LEU A 513 35.02 22.61 1.07
CA LEU A 513 34.25 22.62 2.33
C LEU A 513 33.41 21.35 2.49
N LEU A 514 32.76 20.90 1.41
CA LEU A 514 31.94 19.68 1.41
C LEU A 514 32.81 18.43 1.58
N ASP A 515 33.95 18.35 0.89
CA ASP A 515 34.89 17.23 0.99
C ASP A 515 35.47 17.08 2.41
N ALA A 516 35.64 18.19 3.12
CA ALA A 516 36.11 18.21 4.50
C ALA A 516 34.98 18.00 5.54
N ASP A 517 33.74 17.76 5.13
CA ASP A 517 32.55 17.75 6.01
C ASP A 517 32.50 19.00 6.92
N PHE A 518 32.92 20.15 6.37
CA PHE A 518 33.08 21.43 7.07
C PHE A 518 34.03 21.42 8.28
N GLU A 519 34.90 20.42 8.44
CA GLU A 519 35.86 20.35 9.54
C GLU A 519 36.81 21.56 9.51
N GLY A 520 36.81 22.37 10.57
CA GLY A 520 37.60 23.61 10.66
C GLY A 520 37.01 24.81 9.90
N HIS A 521 35.79 24.67 9.37
CA HIS A 521 35.07 25.67 8.59
C HIS A 521 33.64 25.90 9.12
N GLU A 522 33.49 25.94 10.45
CA GLU A 522 32.18 26.06 11.10
C GLU A 522 31.50 27.40 10.79
N ARG A 523 32.28 28.45 10.51
CA ARG A 523 31.73 29.76 10.15
C ARG A 523 31.08 29.75 8.78
N GLU A 524 31.65 29.05 7.81
CA GLU A 524 31.10 28.88 6.47
C GLU A 524 29.88 27.96 6.47
N ARG A 525 29.82 27.02 7.42
CA ARG A 525 28.66 26.15 7.64
C ARG A 525 27.45 26.88 8.23
N GLN A 526 27.66 27.87 9.11
CA GLN A 526 26.62 28.69 9.76
C GLN A 526 26.14 29.81 8.85
#